data_AF-A0A365T3G8-F1
#
_entry.id   AF-A0A365T3G8-F1
#
_cell.length_a   1.000
_cell.length_b   1.000
_cell.length_c   1.000
_cell.angle_alpha   90.00
_cell.angle_beta   90.00
_cell.angle_gamma   90.00
#
_symmetry.space_group_name_H-M   'P 1'
#
loop_
_entity.id
_entity.type
_entity.pdbx_description
1 polymer ?
#
loop_
_entity_poly.entity_id
_entity_poly.type
_entity_poly.pdbx_seq_one_letter_code
_entity_poly.pdbx_strand_id
1 'polypeptide(L)'
;MVQSQARIVVVATLLERFLKASVFVGVRGATFVGFWLFLYIVVGTLANMGGWFDPTYPFLSPHSDPVFVITVSLVGLFMVQATASILLYHFLIGFEDERSQAAVLMSFIGLGFGGGLLRMVLPTTIGLILSFL
;
A
#
# COMPACT_ATOMS: atom_id res chain seq x y z
N MET A 1 -34.89 -20.26 11.75
CA MET A 1 -33.90 -20.24 10.64
C MET A 1 -33.88 -18.92 9.86
N VAL A 2 -35.00 -18.21 9.67
CA VAL A 2 -35.08 -16.94 8.90
C VAL A 2 -34.27 -15.77 9.52
N GLN A 3 -34.20 -15.63 10.85
CA GLN A 3 -33.42 -14.56 11.50
C GLN A 3 -31.89 -14.71 11.34
N SER A 4 -31.39 -15.92 11.11
CA SER A 4 -29.96 -16.18 10.94
C SER A 4 -29.47 -15.67 9.58
N GLN A 5 -30.24 -15.93 8.51
CA GLN A 5 -29.88 -15.46 7.17
C GLN A 5 -29.94 -13.94 7.03
N ALA A 6 -30.90 -13.28 7.69
CA ALA A 6 -30.97 -11.82 7.70
C ALA A 6 -29.70 -11.18 8.29
N ARG A 7 -29.14 -11.75 9.37
CA ARG A 7 -27.89 -11.25 9.97
C ARG A 7 -26.69 -11.48 9.05
N ILE A 8 -26.62 -12.64 8.40
CA ILE A 8 -25.52 -12.97 7.46
C ILE A 8 -25.51 -11.98 6.30
N VAL A 9 -26.67 -11.66 5.72
CA VAL A 9 -26.79 -10.70 4.62
C VAL A 9 -26.35 -9.29 5.07
N VAL A 10 -26.78 -8.84 6.25
CA VAL A 10 -26.37 -7.51 6.77
C VAL A 10 -24.87 -7.44 7.00
N VAL A 11 -24.27 -8.49 7.60
CA VAL A 11 -22.82 -8.55 7.82
C VAL A 11 -22.05 -8.58 6.51
N ALA A 12 -22.50 -9.37 5.53
CA ALA A 12 -21.87 -9.43 4.21
C ALA A 12 -21.93 -8.06 3.50
N THR A 13 -23.06 -7.36 3.57
CA THR A 13 -23.23 -6.05 2.93
C THR A 13 -22.35 -4.98 3.60
N LEU A 14 -22.22 -5.02 4.93
CA LEU A 14 -21.31 -4.15 5.66
C LEU A 14 -19.85 -4.44 5.28
N LEU A 15 -19.46 -5.71 5.29
CA LEU A 15 -18.10 -6.13 4.94
C LEU A 15 -17.76 -5.70 3.51
N GLU A 16 -18.69 -5.87 2.58
CA GLU A 16 -18.55 -5.43 1.20
C GLU A 16 -18.28 -3.93 1.10
N ARG A 17 -19.05 -3.12 1.83
CA ARG A 17 -18.90 -1.66 1.85
C ARG A 17 -17.56 -1.24 2.46
N PHE A 18 -17.14 -1.90 3.54
CA PHE A 18 -15.84 -1.65 4.17
C PHE A 18 -14.67 -2.03 3.25
N LEU A 19 -14.75 -3.18 2.57
CA LEU A 19 -13.73 -3.61 1.62
C LEU A 19 -13.63 -2.65 0.45
N LYS A 20 -14.75 -2.26 -0.16
CA LYS A 20 -14.79 -1.25 -1.23
C LYS A 20 -14.20 0.09 -0.78
N ALA A 21 -14.55 0.55 0.42
CA ALA A 21 -13.99 1.78 0.98
C ALA A 21 -12.48 1.66 1.24
N SER A 22 -12.02 0.52 1.78
CA SER A 22 -10.61 0.23 2.03
C SER A 22 -9.80 0.21 0.73
N VAL A 23 -10.31 -0.42 -0.33
CA VAL A 23 -9.69 -0.39 -1.66
C VAL A 23 -9.60 1.04 -2.17
N PHE A 24 -10.68 1.81 -2.06
CA PHE A 24 -10.70 3.19 -2.55
C PHE A 24 -9.68 4.08 -1.83
N VAL A 25 -9.61 3.97 -0.50
CA VAL A 25 -8.62 4.68 0.32
C VAL A 25 -7.21 4.20 0.01
N GLY A 26 -7.00 2.89 -0.09
CA GLY A 26 -5.70 2.29 -0.40
C GLY A 26 -5.18 2.71 -1.77
N VAL A 27 -6.00 2.63 -2.82
CA VAL A 27 -5.60 3.05 -4.17
C VAL A 27 -5.27 4.55 -4.20
N ARG A 28 -6.14 5.40 -3.64
CA ARG A 28 -5.89 6.85 -3.60
C ARG A 28 -4.65 7.20 -2.78
N GLY A 29 -4.47 6.56 -1.63
CA GLY A 29 -3.30 6.72 -0.77
C GLY A 29 -2.02 6.31 -1.49
N ALA A 30 -2.01 5.13 -2.12
CA ALA A 30 -0.87 4.64 -2.89
C ALA A 30 -0.54 5.56 -4.08
N THR A 31 -1.54 6.07 -4.81
CA THR A 31 -1.31 7.01 -5.90
C THR A 31 -0.77 8.35 -5.40
N PHE A 32 -1.36 8.91 -4.35
CA PHE A 32 -0.94 10.19 -3.81
C PHE A 32 0.48 10.13 -3.25
N VAL A 33 0.76 9.16 -2.37
CA VAL A 33 2.10 9.00 -1.79
C VAL A 33 3.11 8.53 -2.84
N GLY A 34 2.70 7.65 -3.75
CA GLY A 34 3.55 7.19 -4.84
C GLY A 34 3.97 8.32 -5.79
N PHE A 35 3.06 9.26 -6.07
CA PHE A 35 3.38 10.46 -6.83
C PHE A 35 4.42 11.33 -6.11
N TRP A 36 4.25 11.57 -4.81
CA TRP A 36 5.23 12.31 -4.00
C TRP A 36 6.59 11.60 -3.93
N LEU A 37 6.60 10.28 -3.77
CA LEU A 37 7.82 9.48 -3.80
C LEU A 37 8.52 9.58 -5.17
N PHE A 38 7.76 9.50 -6.26
CA PHE A 38 8.31 9.65 -7.61
C PHE A 38 8.94 11.03 -7.81
N LEU A 39 8.24 12.08 -7.37
CA LEU A 39 8.74 13.45 -7.44
C LEU A 39 10.01 13.62 -6.60
N TYR A 40 10.04 13.05 -5.39
CA TYR A 40 11.20 13.04 -4.52
C TYR A 40 12.41 12.36 -5.19
N ILE A 41 12.20 11.18 -5.80
CA ILE A 41 13.26 10.46 -6.50
C ILE A 41 13.76 11.28 -7.70
N VAL A 42 12.87 11.78 -8.56
CA VAL A 42 13.26 12.49 -9.79
C VAL A 42 13.95 13.81 -9.46
N VAL A 43 13.31 14.66 -8.64
CA VAL A 43 13.85 15.98 -8.28
C VAL A 43 15.11 15.83 -7.43
N GLY A 44 15.10 14.92 -6.45
CA GLY A 44 16.27 14.65 -5.61
C GLY A 44 17.46 14.11 -6.40
N THR A 45 17.22 13.23 -7.38
CA THR A 45 18.29 12.73 -8.26
C THR A 45 18.86 13.85 -9.12
N LEU A 46 18.02 14.68 -9.74
CA LEU A 46 18.47 15.83 -10.54
C LEU A 46 19.25 16.85 -9.70
N ALA A 47 18.78 17.15 -8.49
CA ALA A 47 19.43 18.09 -7.58
C ALA A 47 20.77 17.54 -7.04
N ASN A 48 20.84 16.24 -6.75
CA ASN A 48 22.06 15.55 -6.35
C ASN A 48 23.10 15.55 -7.48
N MET A 49 22.68 15.27 -8.73
CA MET A 49 23.55 15.34 -9.90
C MET A 49 24.06 16.78 -10.18
N GLY A 50 23.24 17.79 -9.91
CA GLY A 50 23.59 19.20 -10.04
C GLY A 50 24.47 19.74 -8.90
N GLY A 51 24.73 18.96 -7.86
CA GLY A 51 25.46 19.39 -6.65
C GLY A 51 24.70 20.41 -5.79
N TRP A 52 23.39 20.58 -6.02
CA TRP A 52 22.54 21.46 -5.22
C TRP A 52 21.98 20.78 -3.97
N PHE A 53 22.06 19.46 -3.91
CA PHE A 53 21.54 18.65 -2.82
C PHE A 53 22.63 17.70 -2.35
N ASP A 54 23.21 17.98 -1.19
CA ASP A 54 24.25 17.16 -0.56
C ASP A 54 23.78 16.74 0.85
N PRO A 55 22.93 15.71 0.95
CA PRO A 55 22.42 15.25 2.23
C PRO A 55 23.53 14.60 3.06
N THR A 56 23.51 14.84 4.38
CA THR A 56 24.45 14.21 5.35
C THR A 56 24.31 12.69 5.43
N TYR A 57 23.31 12.12 4.78
CA TYR A 57 23.00 10.70 4.71
C TYR A 57 22.95 10.25 3.25
N PRO A 58 23.21 8.96 2.96
CA PRO A 58 23.13 8.45 1.60
C PRO A 58 21.70 8.55 1.06
N PHE A 59 21.52 9.39 0.03
CA PHE A 59 20.25 9.61 -0.66
C PHE A 59 19.66 8.29 -1.20
N LEU A 60 18.36 8.07 -1.03
CA LEU A 60 17.64 6.84 -1.39
C LEU A 60 18.10 5.57 -0.65
N SER A 61 18.83 5.71 0.45
CA SER A 61 19.20 4.58 1.30
C SER A 61 17.99 4.04 2.06
N PRO A 62 17.66 2.74 1.97
CA PRO A 62 16.59 2.12 2.75
C PRO A 62 16.88 2.03 4.26
N HIS A 63 18.07 2.45 4.69
CA HIS A 63 18.51 2.43 6.08
C HIS A 63 18.76 3.82 6.67
N SER A 64 18.92 4.84 5.84
CA SER A 64 19.46 6.13 6.29
C SER A 64 18.66 7.33 5.79
N ASP A 65 17.86 7.17 4.74
CA ASP A 65 17.04 8.26 4.20
C ASP A 65 15.63 8.20 4.82
N PRO A 66 15.32 9.06 5.81
CA PRO A 66 14.05 8.99 6.52
C PRO A 66 12.85 9.30 5.62
N VAL A 67 13.02 10.21 4.65
CA VAL A 67 11.94 10.60 3.75
C VAL A 67 11.62 9.45 2.81
N PHE A 68 12.66 8.85 2.21
CA PHE A 68 12.50 7.67 1.35
C PHE A 68 11.88 6.49 2.10
N VAL A 69 12.41 6.15 3.28
CA VAL A 69 11.97 5.00 4.07
C VAL A 69 10.51 5.13 4.50
N ILE A 70 10.10 6.31 4.98
CA ILE A 70 8.71 6.57 5.41
C ILE A 70 7.76 6.53 4.21
N THR A 71 8.10 7.20 3.10
CA THR A 71 7.24 7.26 1.93
C THR A 71 7.09 5.90 1.24
N VAL A 72 8.18 5.13 1.10
CA VAL A 72 8.14 3.76 0.58
C VAL A 72 7.30 2.84 1.49
N SER A 73 7.42 2.96 2.81
CA SER A 73 6.59 2.22 3.76
C SER A 73 5.11 2.54 3.60
N LEU A 74 4.75 3.82 3.46
CA LEU A 74 3.37 4.23 3.24
C LEU A 74 2.82 3.70 1.91
N VAL A 75 3.58 3.76 0.82
CA VAL A 75 3.19 3.16 -0.47
C VAL A 75 2.96 1.66 -0.31
N GLY A 76 3.89 0.94 0.32
CA GLY A 76 3.76 -0.48 0.59
C GLY A 76 2.51 -0.82 1.40
N LEU A 77 2.22 -0.03 2.44
CA LEU A 77 1.06 -0.22 3.32
C LEU A 77 -0.24 -0.04 2.56
N PHE A 78 -0.38 1.07 1.81
CA PHE A 78 -1.57 1.32 1.01
C PHE A 78 -1.76 0.30 -0.10
N MET A 79 -0.67 -0.18 -0.70
CA MET A 79 -0.73 -1.19 -1.75
C MET A 79 -1.17 -2.54 -1.20
N VAL A 80 -0.58 -3.01 -0.08
CA VAL A 80 -1.01 -4.23 0.62
C VAL A 80 -2.46 -4.12 1.07
N GLN A 81 -2.85 -2.97 1.65
CA GLN A 81 -4.22 -2.75 2.08
C GLN A 81 -5.20 -2.86 0.90
N ALA A 82 -4.91 -2.20 -0.23
CA ALA A 82 -5.76 -2.24 -1.42
C ALA A 82 -5.86 -3.66 -1.99
N THR A 83 -4.72 -4.33 -2.19
CA THR A 83 -4.69 -5.65 -2.84
C THR A 83 -5.27 -6.74 -1.95
N ALA A 84 -4.99 -6.72 -0.64
CA ALA A 84 -5.62 -7.63 0.32
C ALA A 84 -7.14 -7.43 0.38
N SER A 85 -7.61 -6.18 0.34
CA SER A 85 -9.05 -5.88 0.34
C SER A 85 -9.74 -6.37 -0.94
N ILE A 86 -9.09 -6.27 -2.11
CA ILE A 86 -9.61 -6.82 -3.37
C ILE A 86 -9.67 -8.35 -3.32
N LEU A 87 -8.63 -9.01 -2.78
CA LEU A 87 -8.63 -10.47 -2.63
C LEU A 87 -9.76 -10.93 -1.70
N LEU A 88 -9.91 -10.30 -0.54
CA LEU A 88 -10.99 -10.60 0.40
C LEU A 88 -12.39 -10.36 -0.20
N TYR A 89 -12.55 -9.31 -1.00
CA TYR A 89 -13.81 -9.01 -1.71
C TYR A 89 -14.18 -10.13 -2.68
N HIS A 90 -13.22 -10.61 -3.48
CA HIS A 90 -13.48 -11.70 -4.43
C HIS A 90 -13.63 -13.05 -3.74
N PHE A 91 -12.97 -13.30 -2.61
CA PHE A 91 -13.25 -14.48 -1.79
C PHE A 91 -14.68 -14.49 -1.22
N LEU A 92 -15.27 -13.31 -0.97
CA LEU A 92 -16.63 -13.19 -0.45
C LEU A 92 -17.71 -13.40 -1.52
N ILE A 93 -17.49 -12.87 -2.73
CA ILE A 93 -18.51 -12.82 -3.80
C ILE A 93 -18.34 -13.94 -4.84
N GLY A 94 -17.17 -14.59 -4.89
CA GLY A 94 -16.87 -15.65 -5.85
C GLY A 94 -16.22 -15.15 -7.15
N PHE A 95 -15.77 -16.10 -7.97
CA PHE A 95 -15.02 -15.86 -9.20
C PHE A 95 -15.85 -16.30 -10.42
N GLU A 96 -16.81 -15.49 -10.83
CA GLU A 96 -17.70 -15.85 -11.95
C GLU A 96 -17.16 -15.39 -13.32
N ASP A 97 -16.36 -14.31 -13.36
CA ASP A 97 -15.88 -13.68 -14.61
C ASP A 97 -14.36 -13.79 -14.82
N GLU A 98 -13.91 -13.89 -16.08
CA GLU A 98 -12.49 -13.82 -16.47
C GLU A 98 -11.81 -12.52 -15.98
N ARG A 99 -12.56 -11.41 -15.97
CA ARG A 99 -12.09 -10.12 -15.45
C ARG A 99 -11.80 -10.16 -13.95
N SER A 100 -12.59 -10.93 -13.19
CA SER A 100 -12.39 -11.15 -11.76
C SER A 100 -11.12 -11.97 -11.50
N GLN A 101 -10.88 -13.01 -12.30
CA GLN A 101 -9.64 -13.80 -12.22
C GLN A 101 -8.39 -12.96 -12.48
N ALA A 102 -8.42 -12.10 -13.50
CA ALA A 102 -7.32 -11.18 -13.79
C ALA A 102 -7.08 -10.18 -12.66
N ALA A 103 -8.15 -9.60 -12.08
CA ALA A 103 -8.05 -8.68 -10.95
C ALA A 103 -7.44 -9.34 -9.71
N VAL A 104 -7.78 -10.61 -9.45
CA VAL A 104 -7.25 -11.40 -8.35
C VAL A 104 -5.77 -11.72 -8.55
N LEU A 105 -5.38 -12.13 -9.75
CA LEU A 105 -3.97 -12.36 -10.09
C LEU A 105 -3.14 -11.08 -9.90
N MET A 106 -3.62 -9.95 -10.42
CA MET A 106 -2.96 -8.65 -10.23
C MET A 106 -2.89 -8.25 -8.76
N SER A 107 -3.91 -8.59 -7.98
CA SER A 107 -3.92 -8.33 -6.54
C SER A 107 -2.88 -9.18 -5.81
N PHE A 108 -2.69 -10.45 -6.16
CA PHE A 108 -1.60 -11.27 -5.60
C PHE A 108 -0.21 -10.70 -5.92
N ILE A 109 0.00 -10.28 -7.18
CA ILE A 109 1.27 -9.63 -7.59
C ILE A 109 1.48 -8.36 -6.76
N GLY A 110 0.46 -7.51 -6.66
CA GLY A 110 0.55 -6.27 -5.91
C GLY A 110 0.72 -6.48 -4.40
N LEU A 111 0.12 -7.53 -3.83
CA LEU A 111 0.33 -7.96 -2.44
C LEU A 111 1.79 -8.36 -2.21
N GLY A 112 2.37 -9.16 -3.13
CA GLY A 112 3.77 -9.56 -3.07
C GLY A 112 4.73 -8.36 -3.17
N PHE A 113 4.46 -7.44 -4.09
CA PHE A 113 5.27 -6.23 -4.24
C PHE A 113 5.16 -5.32 -3.01
N GLY A 114 3.95 -4.98 -2.57
CA GLY A 114 3.73 -4.14 -1.39
C GLY A 114 4.30 -4.77 -0.11
N GLY A 115 4.13 -6.09 0.06
CA GLY A 115 4.69 -6.83 1.18
C GLY A 115 6.22 -6.89 1.14
N GLY A 116 6.81 -7.01 -0.05
CA GLY A 116 8.26 -6.94 -0.26
C GLY A 116 8.85 -5.58 0.09
N LEU A 117 8.19 -4.49 -0.36
CA LEU A 117 8.56 -3.13 0.03
C LEU A 117 8.52 -2.97 1.55
N LEU A 118 7.39 -3.32 2.18
CA LEU A 118 7.27 -3.26 3.63
C LEU A 118 8.37 -4.07 4.30
N ARG A 119 8.62 -5.32 3.91
CA ARG A 119 9.68 -6.14 4.53
C ARG A 119 11.06 -5.49 4.48
N MET A 120 11.36 -4.74 3.43
CA MET A 120 12.62 -4.03 3.27
C MET A 120 12.73 -2.81 4.19
N VAL A 121 11.66 -2.00 4.30
CA VAL A 121 11.72 -0.69 4.97
C VAL A 121 11.03 -0.61 6.34
N LEU A 122 10.18 -1.58 6.71
CA LEU A 122 9.44 -1.59 7.98
C LEU A 122 10.36 -1.50 9.20
N PRO A 123 11.43 -2.31 9.31
CA PRO A 123 12.28 -2.30 10.51
C PRO A 123 12.90 -0.92 10.73
N THR A 124 13.44 -0.32 9.67
CA THR A 124 14.01 1.03 9.69
C THR A 124 12.95 2.07 10.01
N THR A 125 11.75 1.95 9.42
CA THR A 125 10.64 2.90 9.64
C THR A 125 10.17 2.89 11.10
N ILE A 126 10.01 1.70 11.69
CA ILE A 126 9.62 1.57 13.11
C ILE A 126 10.69 2.19 14.01
N GLY A 127 11.98 1.91 13.74
CA GLY A 127 13.09 2.52 14.47
C GLY A 127 13.06 4.05 14.41
N LEU A 128 12.81 4.62 13.22
CA LEU A 128 12.68 6.06 13.03
C LEU A 128 11.47 6.63 13.78
N ILE A 129 10.27 6.04 13.65
CA ILE A 129 9.07 6.52 14.33
C ILE A 129 9.26 6.52 15.85
N LEU A 130 9.85 5.46 16.40
CA LEU A 130 10.14 5.36 17.83
C LEU A 130 11.17 6.39 18.31
N SER A 131 12.10 6.82 17.45
CA SER A 131 13.05 7.89 17.80
C SER A 131 12.43 9.29 17.85
N PHE A 132 11.26 9.48 17.23
CA PHE A 132 10.52 10.75 17.24
C PHE A 132 9.48 10.84 18.37
N LEU A 133 9.17 9.73 19.06
CA LEU A 133 8.19 9.64 20.14
C LEU A 133 8.87 9.81 21.51
#